data_AF-A0A970UU71-F1
#
_entry.id   AF-A0A970UU71-F1
#
_cell.length_a   1.000
_cell.length_b   1.000
_cell.length_c   1.000
_cell.angle_alpha   90.00
_cell.angle_beta   90.00
_cell.angle_gamma   90.00
#
_symmetry.space_group_name_H-M   'P 1'
#
loop_
_entity.id
_entity.type
_entity.pdbx_description
1 polymer ?
#
loop_
_entity_poly.entity_id
_entity_poly.type
_entity_poly.pdbx_seq_one_letter_code
_entity_poly.pdbx_strand_id
1 'polypeptide(L)'
;MENYNSDNENERNIRKKNDELRQQIQNEFGGKSWVNPDSDLPPELENEFLNHILAFEKAFENRIITTVYEFLGKPNYRKIEELSEAEIPAELARLYEIMHQNEMKLSTLCEVSDRELYRFITEELFFEEKDDIRIPGMTSHFTYEEFHPNHDYDIRQHIDMFTSSYFDKDNDFYLNMLTSESKKATWHQNFRNTFSFFEVVKLEVIDVDFSLETEMATADFNCEILATVENSSKKFRFFGVGTVGLKMEYDYWCVDSFGLFPKPQKQSQLNHCEIVGFFVSLYITSFL
;
A
#
# COMPACT_ATOMS: atom_id res chain seq x y z
N MET A 1 40.62 -25.66 -23.21
CA MET A 1 41.10 -24.97 -21.99
C MET A 1 41.25 -23.45 -22.19
N GLU A 2 40.87 -22.87 -23.34
CA GLU A 2 41.03 -21.41 -23.59
C GLU A 2 39.80 -20.56 -23.23
N ASN A 3 38.63 -21.16 -22.96
CA ASN A 3 37.38 -20.41 -22.70
C ASN A 3 37.19 -19.97 -21.23
N TYR A 4 37.95 -20.51 -20.28
CA TYR A 4 37.71 -20.27 -18.84
C TYR A 4 38.42 -19.02 -18.30
N ASN A 5 39.40 -18.47 -19.04
CA ASN A 5 40.16 -17.29 -18.64
C ASN A 5 39.57 -15.97 -19.19
N SER A 6 38.93 -16.01 -20.37
CA SER A 6 38.29 -14.82 -20.98
C SER A 6 37.06 -14.36 -20.21
N ASP A 7 36.27 -15.31 -19.71
CA ASP A 7 34.99 -15.02 -19.04
C ASP A 7 35.22 -14.32 -17.69
N ASN A 8 36.24 -14.76 -16.94
CA ASN A 8 36.65 -14.12 -15.68
C ASN A 8 37.22 -12.70 -15.88
N GLU A 9 37.92 -12.45 -16.99
CA GLU A 9 38.48 -11.12 -17.28
C GLU A 9 37.38 -10.14 -17.72
N ASN A 10 36.42 -10.61 -18.51
CA ASN A 10 35.26 -9.81 -18.92
C ASN A 10 34.39 -9.44 -17.71
N GLU A 11 34.08 -10.39 -16.85
CA GLU A 11 33.30 -10.15 -15.63
C GLU A 11 33.99 -9.11 -14.73
N ARG A 12 35.30 -9.25 -14.53
CA ARG A 12 36.09 -8.29 -13.74
C ARG A 12 36.06 -6.89 -14.33
N ASN A 13 36.10 -6.76 -15.65
CA ASN A 13 36.01 -5.49 -16.35
C ASN A 13 34.64 -4.83 -16.17
N ILE A 14 33.55 -5.61 -16.20
CA ILE A 14 32.19 -5.10 -16.00
C ILE A 14 32.01 -4.63 -14.55
N ARG A 15 32.48 -5.40 -13.56
CA ARG A 15 32.45 -4.98 -12.15
C ARG A 15 33.16 -3.65 -11.94
N LYS A 16 34.32 -3.45 -12.56
CA LYS A 16 35.03 -2.17 -12.50
C LYS A 16 34.22 -1.02 -13.11
N LYS A 17 33.54 -1.25 -14.25
CA LYS A 17 32.64 -0.25 -14.85
C LYS A 17 31.46 0.08 -13.93
N ASN A 18 30.91 -0.91 -13.22
CA ASN A 18 29.84 -0.68 -12.25
C ASN A 18 30.33 0.20 -11.10
N ASP A 19 31.54 -0.05 -10.58
CA ASP A 19 32.14 0.78 -9.55
C ASP A 19 32.33 2.24 -10.02
N GLU A 20 32.82 2.44 -11.24
CA GLU A 20 32.98 3.75 -11.87
C GLU A 20 31.62 4.48 -12.03
N LEU A 21 30.57 3.78 -12.49
CA LEU A 21 29.22 4.33 -12.62
C LEU A 21 28.60 4.71 -11.28
N ARG A 22 28.72 3.85 -10.26
CA ARG A 22 28.22 4.16 -8.89
C ARG A 22 28.89 5.42 -8.35
N GLN A 23 30.20 5.52 -8.50
CA GLN A 23 30.96 6.69 -8.07
C GLN A 23 30.57 7.95 -8.86
N GLN A 24 30.34 7.83 -10.17
CA GLN A 24 29.85 8.94 -10.99
C GLN A 24 28.48 9.43 -10.48
N ILE A 25 27.51 8.54 -10.34
CA ILE A 25 26.15 8.88 -9.89
C ILE A 25 26.19 9.55 -8.51
N GLN A 26 26.96 8.98 -7.58
CA GLN A 26 27.10 9.53 -6.24
C GLN A 26 27.73 10.93 -6.25
N ASN A 27 28.78 11.14 -7.04
CA ASN A 27 29.51 12.41 -7.06
C ASN A 27 28.73 13.52 -7.78
N GLU A 28 28.05 13.20 -8.88
CA GLU A 28 27.34 14.18 -9.70
C GLU A 28 25.95 14.52 -9.12
N PHE A 29 25.20 13.52 -8.63
CA PHE A 29 23.79 13.68 -8.24
C PHE A 29 23.54 13.50 -6.75
N GLY A 30 24.57 13.20 -5.95
CA GLY A 30 24.45 13.01 -4.49
C GLY A 30 23.73 11.72 -4.11
N GLY A 31 23.53 10.79 -5.04
CA GLY A 31 22.85 9.52 -4.81
C GLY A 31 23.49 8.72 -3.67
N LYS A 32 22.73 8.42 -2.62
CA LYS A 32 23.13 7.37 -1.66
C LYS A 32 23.12 6.04 -2.42
N SER A 33 24.14 5.20 -2.24
CA SER A 33 24.28 3.92 -2.98
C SER A 33 22.98 3.10 -2.93
N TRP A 34 22.21 3.13 -4.02
CA TRP A 34 20.94 2.40 -4.18
C TRP A 34 21.16 0.90 -4.34
N VAL A 35 22.39 0.50 -4.66
CA VAL A 35 22.80 -0.89 -4.77
C VAL A 35 23.58 -1.26 -3.52
N ASN A 36 23.11 -2.31 -2.85
CA ASN A 36 23.87 -2.95 -1.78
C ASN A 36 25.15 -3.52 -2.39
N PRO A 37 26.37 -3.12 -1.96
CA PRO A 37 27.61 -3.70 -2.45
C PRO A 37 27.68 -5.23 -2.24
N ASP A 38 26.86 -5.78 -1.33
CA ASP A 38 26.71 -7.22 -1.10
C ASP A 38 25.60 -7.87 -1.97
N SER A 39 25.11 -7.20 -3.02
CA SER A 39 24.09 -7.80 -3.89
C SER A 39 24.68 -8.92 -4.76
N ASP A 40 24.02 -10.08 -4.78
CA ASP A 40 24.34 -11.21 -5.68
C ASP A 40 23.89 -10.97 -7.14
N LEU A 41 23.73 -9.70 -7.56
CA LEU A 41 23.32 -9.37 -8.93
C LEU A 41 24.43 -9.72 -9.92
N PRO A 42 24.10 -10.40 -11.05
CA PRO A 42 25.04 -10.57 -12.14
C PRO A 42 25.60 -9.21 -12.62
N PRO A 43 26.93 -9.08 -12.83
CA PRO A 43 27.55 -7.79 -13.14
C PRO A 43 26.95 -7.07 -14.34
N GLU A 44 26.52 -7.81 -15.36
CA GLU A 44 25.89 -7.28 -16.56
C GLU A 44 24.55 -6.60 -16.25
N LEU A 45 23.72 -7.23 -15.41
CA LEU A 45 22.40 -6.71 -15.05
C LEU A 45 22.53 -5.47 -14.17
N GLU A 46 23.50 -5.49 -13.26
CA GLU A 46 23.84 -4.29 -12.49
C GLU A 46 24.34 -3.17 -13.40
N ASN A 47 25.17 -3.47 -14.41
CA ASN A 47 25.65 -2.46 -15.34
C ASN A 47 24.49 -1.79 -16.09
N GLU A 48 23.54 -2.59 -16.57
CA GLU A 48 22.32 -2.08 -17.23
C GLU A 48 21.51 -1.19 -16.29
N PHE A 49 21.27 -1.65 -15.06
CA PHE A 49 20.56 -0.88 -14.03
C PHE A 49 21.24 0.47 -13.74
N LEU A 50 22.56 0.49 -13.54
CA LEU A 50 23.31 1.72 -13.28
C LEU A 50 23.29 2.68 -14.46
N ASN A 51 23.33 2.17 -15.69
CA ASN A 51 23.16 3.00 -16.88
C ASN A 51 21.77 3.63 -16.95
N HIS A 52 20.71 2.90 -16.59
CA HIS A 52 19.35 3.45 -16.52
C HIS A 52 19.22 4.53 -15.43
N ILE A 53 19.81 4.33 -14.25
CA ILE A 53 19.87 5.38 -13.21
C ILE A 53 20.57 6.61 -13.75
N LEU A 54 21.77 6.45 -14.34
CA LEU A 54 22.54 7.59 -14.85
C LEU A 54 21.79 8.34 -15.96
N ALA A 55 21.08 7.62 -16.84
CA ALA A 55 20.24 8.22 -17.86
C ALA A 55 19.07 9.01 -17.26
N PHE A 56 18.42 8.46 -16.23
CA PHE A 56 17.37 9.13 -15.48
C PHE A 56 17.85 10.41 -14.81
N GLU A 57 18.91 10.35 -14.02
CA GLU A 57 19.45 11.50 -13.29
C GLU A 57 19.82 12.66 -14.23
N LYS A 58 20.48 12.34 -15.35
CA LYS A 58 20.82 13.34 -16.39
C LYS A 58 19.60 13.96 -17.05
N ALA A 59 18.58 13.15 -17.35
CA ALA A 59 17.34 13.64 -17.93
C ALA A 59 16.55 14.49 -16.92
N PHE A 60 16.57 14.10 -15.65
CA PHE A 60 15.89 14.79 -14.56
C PHE A 60 16.53 16.15 -14.23
N GLU A 61 17.85 16.25 -14.24
CA GLU A 61 18.55 17.53 -14.03
C GLU A 61 18.18 18.58 -15.09
N ASN A 62 17.95 18.15 -16.33
CA ASN A 62 17.63 19.01 -17.48
C ASN A 62 16.14 18.94 -17.88
N ARG A 63 15.28 18.42 -16.99
CA ARG A 63 13.89 18.15 -17.33
C ARG A 63 13.12 19.41 -17.66
N ILE A 64 12.21 19.28 -18.61
CA ILE A 64 11.22 20.29 -18.94
C ILE A 64 9.89 19.79 -18.39
N ILE A 65 9.13 20.70 -17.76
CA ILE A 65 7.77 20.42 -17.32
C ILE A 65 6.84 20.60 -18.52
N THR A 66 5.96 19.64 -18.74
CA THR A 66 4.90 19.66 -19.76
C THR A 66 3.62 19.12 -19.15
N THR A 67 2.48 19.20 -19.85
CA THR A 67 1.27 18.51 -19.38
C THR A 67 1.19 17.10 -19.95
N VAL A 68 0.41 16.22 -19.32
CA VAL A 68 0.11 14.90 -19.88
C VAL A 68 -0.46 15.01 -21.30
N TYR A 69 -1.35 15.97 -21.57
CA TYR A 69 -1.91 16.18 -22.92
C TYR A 69 -0.83 16.48 -23.96
N GLU A 70 0.11 17.37 -23.64
CA GLU A 70 1.22 17.70 -24.54
C GLU A 70 2.17 16.52 -24.69
N PHE A 71 2.49 15.82 -23.60
CA PHE A 71 3.34 14.64 -23.59
C PHE A 71 2.79 13.51 -24.48
N LEU A 72 1.48 13.32 -24.49
CA LEU A 72 0.79 12.34 -25.35
C LEU A 72 0.65 12.80 -26.81
N GLY A 73 1.21 13.95 -27.18
CA GLY A 73 1.16 14.46 -28.56
C GLY A 73 -0.15 15.14 -28.93
N LYS A 74 -0.88 15.69 -27.94
CA LYS A 74 -2.12 16.46 -28.12
C LYS A 74 -3.20 15.65 -28.85
N PRO A 75 -3.58 14.46 -28.34
CA PRO A 75 -4.57 13.61 -29.00
C PRO A 75 -5.92 14.32 -29.10
N ASN A 76 -6.59 14.23 -30.24
CA ASN A 76 -7.95 14.79 -30.35
C ASN A 76 -8.91 14.04 -29.41
N TYR A 77 -9.80 14.77 -28.72
CA TYR A 77 -10.83 14.21 -27.85
C TYR A 77 -12.07 15.10 -27.83
N ARG A 78 -13.20 14.52 -27.41
CA ARG A 78 -14.46 15.22 -27.17
C ARG A 78 -14.69 15.29 -25.67
N LYS A 79 -15.44 16.28 -25.18
CA LYS A 79 -15.80 16.33 -23.75
C LYS A 79 -16.78 15.21 -23.40
N ILE A 80 -16.86 14.83 -22.13
CA ILE A 80 -17.73 13.71 -21.71
C ILE A 80 -19.21 13.97 -22.00
N GLU A 81 -19.64 15.23 -22.02
CA GLU A 81 -21.03 15.61 -22.33
C GLU A 81 -21.37 15.49 -23.82
N GLU A 82 -20.36 15.39 -24.69
CA GLU A 82 -20.52 15.26 -26.15
C GLU A 82 -20.56 13.80 -26.60
N LEU A 83 -20.39 12.85 -25.68
CA LEU A 83 -20.36 11.40 -25.92
C LEU A 83 -21.61 10.72 -25.38
N SER A 84 -22.11 9.76 -26.15
CA SER A 84 -23.13 8.82 -25.67
C SER A 84 -22.50 7.66 -24.87
N GLU A 85 -23.29 7.01 -24.01
CA GLU A 85 -22.88 5.82 -23.24
C GLU A 85 -22.32 4.69 -24.11
N ALA A 86 -22.76 4.58 -25.35
CA ALA A 86 -22.28 3.56 -26.29
C ALA A 86 -20.92 3.92 -26.92
N GLU A 87 -20.54 5.20 -26.96
CA GLU A 87 -19.27 5.67 -27.53
C GLU A 87 -18.13 5.67 -26.51
N ILE A 88 -18.45 5.91 -25.24
CA ILE A 88 -17.47 6.09 -24.14
C ILE A 88 -16.46 4.94 -24.05
N PRO A 89 -16.85 3.65 -24.02
CA PRO A 89 -15.88 2.57 -23.87
C PRO A 89 -14.87 2.50 -25.03
N ALA A 90 -15.33 2.81 -26.25
CA ALA A 90 -14.46 2.80 -27.43
C ALA A 90 -13.47 3.97 -27.42
N GLU A 91 -13.92 5.16 -27.01
CA GLU A 91 -13.05 6.32 -26.87
C GLU A 91 -12.06 6.17 -25.70
N LEU A 92 -12.49 5.58 -24.58
CA LEU A 92 -11.61 5.26 -23.46
C LEU A 92 -10.52 4.27 -23.86
N ALA A 93 -10.88 3.17 -24.55
CA ALA A 93 -9.91 2.20 -25.06
C ALA A 93 -8.88 2.85 -26.00
N ARG A 94 -9.32 3.79 -26.86
CA ARG A 94 -8.42 4.55 -27.74
C ARG A 94 -7.44 5.41 -26.94
N LEU A 95 -7.88 6.08 -25.88
CA LEU A 95 -7.00 6.88 -25.04
C LEU A 95 -5.99 6.01 -24.27
N TYR A 96 -6.41 4.86 -23.75
CA TYR A 96 -5.49 3.91 -23.11
C TYR A 96 -4.41 3.41 -24.07
N GLU A 97 -4.76 3.12 -25.32
CA GLU A 97 -3.77 2.72 -26.34
C GLU A 97 -2.76 3.86 -26.60
N ILE A 98 -3.22 5.10 -26.70
CA ILE A 98 -2.34 6.27 -26.87
C ILE A 98 -1.40 6.43 -25.67
N MET A 99 -1.93 6.28 -24.45
CA MET A 99 -1.12 6.33 -23.23
C MET A 99 -0.07 5.22 -23.23
N HIS A 100 -0.47 3.98 -23.54
CA HIS A 100 0.42 2.82 -23.58
C HIS A 100 1.55 3.00 -24.61
N GLN A 101 1.23 3.48 -25.82
CA GLN A 101 2.22 3.79 -26.86
C GLN A 101 3.22 4.88 -26.45
N ASN A 102 2.87 5.71 -25.47
CA ASN A 102 3.72 6.76 -24.92
C ASN A 102 4.30 6.37 -23.54
N GLU A 103 4.37 5.07 -23.21
CA GLU A 103 4.92 4.59 -21.94
C GLU A 103 4.23 5.24 -20.74
N MET A 104 2.90 5.35 -20.81
CA MET A 104 2.07 5.87 -19.73
C MET A 104 0.94 4.91 -19.40
N LYS A 105 0.62 4.78 -18.12
CA LYS A 105 -0.47 3.95 -17.64
C LYS A 105 -1.27 4.69 -16.56
N LEU A 106 -2.59 4.52 -16.61
CA LEU A 106 -3.50 4.85 -15.52
C LEU A 106 -4.05 3.53 -14.97
N SER A 107 -3.99 3.36 -13.66
CA SER A 107 -4.63 2.23 -12.95
C SER A 107 -5.64 2.74 -11.92
N THR A 108 -6.51 1.85 -11.48
CA THR A 108 -7.45 2.07 -10.38
C THR A 108 -7.21 1.00 -9.31
N LEU A 109 -7.41 1.36 -8.05
CA LEU A 109 -7.46 0.43 -6.94
C LEU A 109 -8.86 -0.17 -6.80
N CYS A 110 -9.89 0.61 -7.16
CA CYS A 110 -11.28 0.23 -7.11
C CYS A 110 -11.95 0.19 -8.49
N GLU A 111 -13.17 -0.34 -8.55
CA GLU A 111 -13.99 -0.25 -9.76
C GLU A 111 -14.43 1.20 -9.98
N VAL A 112 -14.11 1.73 -11.17
CA VAL A 112 -14.50 3.07 -11.60
C VAL A 112 -15.13 2.92 -12.99
N SER A 113 -16.28 3.58 -13.19
CA SER A 113 -16.99 3.48 -14.46
C SER A 113 -16.18 4.06 -15.63
N ASP A 114 -16.34 3.49 -16.83
CA ASP A 114 -15.69 4.00 -18.05
C ASP A 114 -15.96 5.50 -18.28
N ARG A 115 -17.18 5.95 -17.97
CA ARG A 115 -17.59 7.36 -18.09
C ARG A 115 -16.72 8.26 -17.21
N GLU A 116 -16.50 7.84 -15.98
CA GLU A 116 -15.71 8.58 -15.01
C GLU A 116 -14.22 8.54 -15.34
N LEU A 117 -13.68 7.38 -15.76
CA LEU A 117 -12.29 7.28 -16.21
C LEU A 117 -12.02 8.12 -17.45
N TYR A 118 -12.94 8.14 -18.41
CA TYR A 118 -12.81 9.01 -19.58
C TYR A 118 -12.81 10.48 -19.18
N ARG A 119 -13.81 10.90 -18.40
CA ARG A 119 -13.91 12.27 -17.87
C ARG A 119 -12.61 12.66 -17.19
N PHE A 120 -12.14 11.86 -16.24
CA PHE A 120 -10.90 12.08 -15.51
C PHE A 120 -9.70 12.25 -16.45
N ILE A 121 -9.52 11.35 -17.43
CA ILE A 121 -8.40 11.47 -18.39
C ILE A 121 -8.48 12.82 -19.13
N THR A 122 -9.62 13.13 -19.72
CA THR A 122 -9.75 14.28 -20.64
C THR A 122 -9.90 15.63 -19.96
N GLU A 123 -10.41 15.67 -18.74
CA GLU A 123 -10.81 16.90 -18.04
C GLU A 123 -9.92 17.23 -16.83
N GLU A 124 -9.16 16.26 -16.33
CA GLU A 124 -8.23 16.43 -15.21
C GLU A 124 -6.82 16.00 -15.59
N LEU A 125 -6.58 14.70 -15.81
CA LEU A 125 -5.24 14.13 -15.99
C LEU A 125 -4.47 14.79 -17.14
N PHE A 126 -5.14 15.11 -18.25
CA PHE A 126 -4.54 15.82 -19.39
C PHE A 126 -3.92 17.17 -19.03
N PHE A 127 -4.38 17.81 -17.97
CA PHE A 127 -3.88 19.10 -17.49
C PHE A 127 -2.82 18.96 -16.39
N GLU A 128 -2.61 17.76 -15.86
CA GLU A 128 -1.58 17.50 -14.87
C GLU A 128 -0.19 17.71 -15.46
N GLU A 129 0.65 18.39 -14.69
CA GLU A 129 2.05 18.63 -15.03
C GLU A 129 2.89 17.38 -14.76
N LYS A 130 3.82 17.09 -15.67
CA LYS A 130 4.81 16.03 -15.50
C LYS A 130 6.15 16.41 -16.13
N ASP A 131 7.19 15.74 -15.69
CA ASP A 131 8.50 15.84 -16.31
C ASP A 131 8.52 15.13 -17.67
N ASP A 132 8.91 15.83 -18.75
CA ASP A 132 9.08 15.26 -20.10
C ASP A 132 10.37 14.44 -20.19
N ILE A 133 10.41 13.34 -19.44
CA ILE A 133 11.51 12.38 -19.44
C ILE A 133 11.06 11.16 -20.23
N ARG A 134 11.79 10.88 -21.32
CA ARG A 134 11.53 9.76 -22.22
C ARG A 134 12.73 8.83 -22.25
N ILE A 135 12.68 7.79 -21.43
CA ILE A 135 13.71 6.76 -21.35
C ILE A 135 13.05 5.45 -21.80
N PRO A 136 13.56 4.77 -22.83
CA PRO A 136 12.99 3.50 -23.29
C PRO A 136 12.86 2.49 -22.14
N GLY A 137 11.69 1.87 -22.02
CA GLY A 137 11.38 0.92 -20.93
C GLY A 137 11.00 1.57 -19.59
N MET A 138 10.98 2.90 -19.49
CA MET A 138 10.47 3.61 -18.32
C MET A 138 9.03 4.06 -18.56
N THR A 139 8.09 3.49 -17.81
CA THR A 139 6.67 3.82 -17.88
C THR A 139 6.26 4.78 -16.76
N SER A 140 5.61 5.89 -17.10
CA SER A 140 4.95 6.77 -16.12
C SER A 140 3.63 6.15 -15.67
N HIS A 141 3.41 6.05 -14.37
CA HIS A 141 2.20 5.46 -13.81
C HIS A 141 1.42 6.50 -13.01
N PHE A 142 0.11 6.57 -13.25
CA PHE A 142 -0.84 7.33 -12.45
C PHE A 142 -1.85 6.37 -11.82
N THR A 143 -2.27 6.68 -10.60
CA THR A 143 -3.35 5.96 -9.93
C THR A 143 -4.53 6.91 -9.74
N TYR A 144 -5.73 6.52 -10.18
CA TYR A 144 -6.92 7.38 -10.06
C TYR A 144 -7.15 7.88 -8.63
N GLU A 145 -6.97 7.00 -7.64
CA GLU A 145 -7.16 7.30 -6.23
C GLU A 145 -6.11 8.26 -5.63
N GLU A 146 -5.03 8.59 -6.34
CA GLU A 146 -4.13 9.69 -5.96
C GLU A 146 -4.82 11.06 -6.14
N PHE A 147 -5.82 11.14 -7.01
CA PHE A 147 -6.59 12.35 -7.31
C PHE A 147 -7.98 12.33 -6.67
N HIS A 148 -8.58 11.14 -6.61
CA HIS A 148 -9.91 10.89 -6.03
C HIS A 148 -9.82 9.79 -4.95
N PRO A 149 -9.33 10.11 -3.74
CA PRO A 149 -9.09 9.12 -2.70
C PRO A 149 -10.34 8.30 -2.35
N ASN A 150 -10.16 7.00 -2.16
CA ASN A 150 -11.22 6.10 -1.71
C ASN A 150 -10.99 5.70 -0.25
N HIS A 151 -11.48 6.54 0.67
CA HIS A 151 -11.27 6.35 2.10
C HIS A 151 -11.87 5.04 2.64
N ASP A 152 -12.99 4.56 2.10
CA ASP A 152 -13.56 3.27 2.51
C ASP A 152 -12.58 2.12 2.17
N TYR A 153 -12.07 2.11 0.95
CA TYR A 153 -11.06 1.13 0.52
C TYR A 153 -9.79 1.23 1.37
N ASP A 154 -9.27 2.44 1.59
CA ASP A 154 -8.06 2.66 2.39
C ASP A 154 -8.23 2.17 3.83
N ILE A 155 -9.35 2.47 4.47
CA ILE A 155 -9.66 2.02 5.83
C ILE A 155 -9.70 0.49 5.87
N ARG A 156 -10.37 -0.16 4.91
CA ARG A 156 -10.44 -1.63 4.83
C ARG A 156 -9.07 -2.27 4.69
N GLN A 157 -8.26 -1.79 3.75
CA GLN A 157 -6.88 -2.27 3.56
C GLN A 157 -6.03 -2.04 4.80
N HIS A 158 -6.19 -0.89 5.46
CA HIS A 158 -5.45 -0.56 6.67
C HIS A 158 -5.83 -1.48 7.84
N ILE A 159 -7.11 -1.83 8.00
CA ILE A 159 -7.55 -2.80 9.01
C ILE A 159 -6.98 -4.19 8.73
N ASP A 160 -6.98 -4.64 7.47
CA ASP A 160 -6.41 -5.95 7.09
C ASP A 160 -4.91 -6.02 7.36
N MET A 161 -4.16 -4.96 7.00
CA MET A 161 -2.73 -4.85 7.28
C MET A 161 -2.44 -4.78 8.78
N PHE A 162 -3.22 -3.99 9.53
CA PHE A 162 -3.07 -3.84 10.97
C PHE A 162 -3.29 -5.18 11.67
N THR A 163 -4.40 -5.85 11.37
CA THR A 163 -4.76 -7.11 12.02
C THR A 163 -3.78 -8.24 11.68
N SER A 164 -3.35 -8.32 10.42
CA SER A 164 -2.33 -9.30 9.98
C SER A 164 -1.03 -9.12 10.76
N SER A 165 -0.54 -7.87 10.90
CA SER A 165 0.67 -7.60 11.67
C SER A 165 0.45 -7.74 13.19
N TYR A 166 -0.71 -7.34 13.71
CA TYR A 166 -1.00 -7.35 15.14
C TYR A 166 -1.05 -8.76 15.72
N PHE A 167 -1.67 -9.71 14.99
CA PHE A 167 -1.80 -11.10 15.41
C PHE A 167 -0.56 -11.95 15.08
N ASP A 168 0.32 -11.49 14.19
CA ASP A 168 1.64 -12.10 14.02
C ASP A 168 2.57 -11.67 15.16
N LYS A 169 3.02 -12.65 15.97
CA LYS A 169 3.85 -12.38 17.16
C LYS A 169 5.28 -11.96 16.83
N ASP A 170 5.76 -12.23 15.62
CA ASP A 170 7.11 -11.92 15.17
C ASP A 170 7.16 -10.61 14.35
N ASN A 171 6.00 -9.95 14.17
CA ASN A 171 5.85 -8.74 13.39
C ASN A 171 5.36 -7.57 14.27
N ASP A 172 6.14 -6.50 14.35
CA ASP A 172 5.77 -5.29 15.10
C ASP A 172 5.36 -4.12 14.20
N PHE A 173 5.13 -4.36 12.91
CA PHE A 173 4.72 -3.33 11.94
C PHE A 173 3.39 -2.63 12.33
N TYR A 174 2.49 -3.33 13.03
CA TYR A 174 1.23 -2.78 13.54
C TYR A 174 1.45 -1.54 14.40
N LEU A 175 2.61 -1.41 15.06
CA LEU A 175 2.94 -0.22 15.84
C LEU A 175 2.97 1.03 14.97
N ASN A 176 3.38 0.94 13.70
CA ASN A 176 3.41 2.08 12.78
C ASN A 176 2.01 2.53 12.36
N MET A 177 1.02 1.66 12.51
CA MET A 177 -0.37 1.87 12.09
C MET A 177 -1.24 2.45 13.21
N LEU A 178 -0.73 2.52 14.43
CA LEU A 178 -1.41 3.13 15.57
C LEU A 178 -1.27 4.66 15.54
N THR A 179 -2.30 5.36 16.04
CA THR A 179 -2.21 6.79 16.34
C THR A 179 -1.06 7.08 17.29
N SER A 180 -0.55 8.31 17.26
CA SER A 180 0.54 8.75 18.15
C SER A 180 0.19 8.59 19.64
N GLU A 181 -1.11 8.65 19.98
CA GLU A 181 -1.65 8.40 21.31
C GLU A 181 -1.75 6.89 21.60
N SER A 182 -2.32 6.11 20.67
CA SER A 182 -2.50 4.67 20.84
C SER A 182 -1.20 3.89 20.93
N LYS A 183 -0.12 4.34 20.28
CA LYS A 183 1.24 3.79 20.45
C LYS A 183 1.71 3.78 21.91
N LYS A 184 1.21 4.72 22.73
CA LYS A 184 1.56 4.87 24.15
C LYS A 184 0.59 4.12 25.06
N ALA A 185 -0.54 3.67 24.54
CA ALA A 185 -1.56 2.98 25.31
C ALA A 185 -1.15 1.53 25.58
N THR A 186 -1.61 0.97 26.70
CA THR A 186 -1.19 -0.39 27.09
C THR A 186 -2.12 -1.48 26.56
N TRP A 187 -3.31 -1.14 26.04
CA TRP A 187 -4.33 -2.12 25.65
C TRP A 187 -3.81 -3.11 24.59
N HIS A 188 -3.10 -2.60 23.58
CA HIS A 188 -2.62 -3.41 22.46
C HIS A 188 -1.52 -4.39 22.91
N GLN A 189 -0.60 -3.92 23.76
CA GLN A 189 0.47 -4.75 24.32
C GLN A 189 -0.10 -5.77 25.30
N ASN A 190 -0.99 -5.35 26.20
CA ASN A 190 -1.58 -6.23 27.21
C ASN A 190 -2.32 -7.40 26.56
N PHE A 191 -3.15 -7.13 25.55
CA PHE A 191 -3.84 -8.20 24.84
C PHE A 191 -2.87 -9.10 24.07
N ARG A 192 -1.97 -8.51 23.26
CA ARG A 192 -1.01 -9.26 22.44
C ARG A 192 -0.05 -10.12 23.28
N ASN A 193 0.37 -9.64 24.44
CA ASN A 193 1.28 -10.36 25.34
C ASN A 193 0.57 -11.41 26.19
N THR A 194 -0.76 -11.34 26.34
CA THR A 194 -1.53 -12.37 27.07
C THR A 194 -1.47 -13.73 26.36
N PHE A 195 -1.23 -13.73 25.04
CA PHE A 195 -1.24 -14.93 24.22
C PHE A 195 0.12 -15.14 23.55
N SER A 196 0.60 -16.38 23.57
CA SER A 196 1.84 -16.77 22.90
C SER A 196 1.66 -17.02 21.40
N PHE A 197 0.42 -17.20 20.95
CA PHE A 197 0.10 -17.53 19.56
C PHE A 197 -1.32 -17.10 19.21
N PHE A 198 -1.50 -16.64 17.99
CA PHE A 198 -2.79 -16.35 17.37
C PHE A 198 -2.92 -17.08 16.03
N GLU A 199 -4.13 -17.50 15.72
CA GLU A 199 -4.54 -17.98 14.40
C GLU A 199 -5.81 -17.22 14.02
N VAL A 200 -5.69 -16.40 12.97
CA VAL A 200 -6.83 -15.67 12.40
C VAL A 200 -7.55 -16.61 11.45
N VAL A 201 -8.68 -17.16 11.90
CA VAL A 201 -9.52 -18.07 11.10
C VAL A 201 -10.39 -17.27 10.13
N LYS A 202 -10.92 -16.13 10.59
CA LYS A 202 -11.71 -15.21 9.78
C LYS A 202 -11.49 -13.78 10.27
N LEU A 203 -11.33 -12.85 9.34
CA LEU A 203 -11.48 -11.42 9.58
C LEU A 203 -12.06 -10.77 8.32
N GLU A 204 -13.14 -10.02 8.46
CA GLU A 204 -13.86 -9.42 7.33
C GLU A 204 -14.52 -8.12 7.78
N VAL A 205 -14.12 -6.99 7.18
CA VAL A 205 -14.74 -5.68 7.45
C VAL A 205 -16.15 -5.66 6.86
N ILE A 206 -17.14 -5.41 7.71
CA ILE A 206 -18.57 -5.39 7.36
C ILE A 206 -18.97 -4.01 6.87
N ASP A 207 -18.70 -3.00 7.70
CA ASP A 207 -19.19 -1.64 7.51
C ASP A 207 -18.10 -0.65 7.92
N VAL A 208 -18.08 0.48 7.22
CA VAL A 208 -17.14 1.57 7.45
C VAL A 208 -17.92 2.87 7.42
N ASP A 209 -17.83 3.63 8.50
CA ASP A 209 -18.33 4.99 8.62
C ASP A 209 -17.16 5.93 8.84
N PHE A 210 -17.09 7.01 8.08
CA PHE A 210 -16.00 7.99 8.21
C PHE A 210 -16.49 9.41 7.94
N SER A 211 -15.80 10.36 8.56
CA SER A 211 -16.03 11.78 8.37
C SER A 211 -14.70 12.50 8.21
N LEU A 212 -14.54 13.17 7.06
CA LEU A 212 -13.39 14.02 6.77
C LEU A 212 -13.44 15.34 7.54
N GLU A 213 -14.62 15.79 7.97
CA GLU A 213 -14.75 16.99 8.81
C GLU A 213 -14.21 16.74 10.22
N THR A 214 -14.48 15.56 10.77
CA THR A 214 -14.00 15.19 12.11
C THR A 214 -12.68 14.43 12.09
N GLU A 215 -12.20 14.01 10.92
CA GLU A 215 -11.00 13.17 10.74
C GLU A 215 -11.08 11.86 11.52
N MET A 216 -12.28 11.29 11.64
CA MET A 216 -12.55 10.07 12.40
C MET A 216 -13.25 9.04 11.51
N ALA A 217 -12.94 7.77 11.76
CA ALA A 217 -13.66 6.66 11.17
C ALA A 217 -13.90 5.55 12.19
N THR A 218 -14.94 4.77 11.95
CA THR A 218 -15.25 3.55 12.68
C THR A 218 -15.57 2.45 11.69
N ALA A 219 -15.08 1.25 11.97
CA ALA A 219 -15.34 0.09 11.14
C ALA A 219 -15.74 -1.12 11.99
N ASP A 220 -16.80 -1.80 11.57
CA ASP A 220 -17.23 -3.05 12.16
C ASP A 220 -16.63 -4.21 11.35
N PHE A 221 -16.16 -5.26 12.02
CA PHE A 221 -15.60 -6.44 11.36
C PHE A 221 -16.09 -7.73 11.99
N ASN A 222 -16.36 -8.75 11.19
CA ASN A 222 -16.56 -10.11 11.68
C ASN A 222 -15.20 -10.74 11.92
N CYS A 223 -15.02 -11.40 13.06
CA CYS A 223 -13.80 -12.13 13.37
C CYS A 223 -14.06 -13.54 13.89
N GLU A 224 -13.09 -14.40 13.63
CA GLU A 224 -12.85 -15.64 14.35
C GLU A 224 -11.35 -15.79 14.55
N ILE A 225 -10.91 -15.78 15.82
CA ILE A 225 -9.50 -15.81 16.19
C ILE A 225 -9.31 -16.86 17.28
N LEU A 226 -8.37 -17.76 17.06
CA LEU A 226 -7.92 -18.71 18.07
C LEU A 226 -6.65 -18.16 18.72
N ALA A 227 -6.60 -18.15 20.05
CA ALA A 227 -5.45 -17.65 20.79
C ALA A 227 -5.02 -18.64 21.87
N THR A 228 -3.71 -18.85 22.02
CA THR A 228 -3.14 -19.72 23.06
C THR A 228 -2.54 -18.86 24.16
N VAL A 229 -2.96 -19.06 25.40
CA VAL A 229 -2.48 -18.25 26.54
C VAL A 229 -1.00 -18.51 26.78
N GLU A 230 -0.26 -17.45 27.06
CA GLU A 230 1.16 -17.53 27.38
C GLU A 230 1.42 -18.53 28.52
N ASN A 231 2.45 -19.37 28.36
CA ASN A 231 2.83 -20.41 29.33
C ASN A 231 1.70 -21.40 29.66
N SER A 232 0.71 -21.57 28.77
CA SER A 232 -0.41 -22.48 28.95
C SER A 232 -0.76 -23.23 27.67
N SER A 233 -1.40 -24.40 27.82
CA SER A 233 -2.06 -25.10 26.71
C SER A 233 -3.51 -24.64 26.50
N LYS A 234 -3.99 -23.68 27.31
CA LYS A 234 -5.36 -23.15 27.20
C LYS A 234 -5.51 -22.35 25.91
N LYS A 235 -6.50 -22.75 25.11
CA LYS A 235 -6.92 -22.04 23.90
C LYS A 235 -8.23 -21.29 24.14
N PHE A 236 -8.33 -20.11 23.57
CA PHE A 236 -9.50 -19.27 23.55
C PHE A 236 -9.93 -19.06 22.11
N ARG A 237 -11.24 -19.06 21.86
CA ARG A 237 -11.83 -18.66 20.59
C ARG A 237 -12.57 -17.35 20.80
N PHE A 238 -12.14 -16.32 20.09
CA PHE A 238 -12.83 -15.05 19.94
C PHE A 238 -13.63 -15.12 18.66
N PHE A 239 -14.92 -14.85 18.72
CA PHE A 239 -15.76 -14.83 17.53
C PHE A 239 -16.90 -13.83 17.67
N GLY A 240 -17.30 -13.24 16.55
CA GLY A 240 -18.38 -12.28 16.48
C GLY A 240 -17.96 -11.00 15.77
N VAL A 241 -18.77 -9.95 15.93
CA VAL A 241 -18.44 -8.62 15.45
C VAL A 241 -17.36 -8.03 16.37
N GLY A 242 -16.43 -7.25 15.84
CA GLY A 242 -15.47 -6.40 16.52
C GLY A 242 -15.54 -5.00 15.92
N THR A 243 -14.91 -4.02 16.57
CA THR A 243 -14.94 -2.62 16.12
C THR A 243 -13.52 -2.05 16.10
N VAL A 244 -13.19 -1.30 15.07
CA VAL A 244 -11.96 -0.49 14.99
C VAL A 244 -12.35 0.97 14.94
N GLY A 245 -11.77 1.79 15.82
CA GLY A 245 -11.79 3.24 15.68
C GLY A 245 -10.50 3.69 14.99
N LEU A 246 -10.62 4.56 14.00
CA LEU A 246 -9.50 5.16 13.28
C LEU A 246 -9.58 6.68 13.33
N LYS A 247 -8.42 7.31 13.18
CA LYS A 247 -8.26 8.75 13.11
C LYS A 247 -7.28 9.11 12.01
N MET A 248 -7.55 10.17 11.26
CA MET A 248 -6.61 10.69 10.26
C MET A 248 -5.41 11.33 10.98
N GLU A 249 -4.20 10.84 10.72
CA GLU A 249 -2.95 11.48 11.10
C GLU A 249 -2.00 11.48 9.89
N TYR A 250 -1.43 12.64 9.55
CA TYR A 250 -0.48 12.79 8.44
C TYR A 250 -1.06 12.38 7.07
N ASP A 251 -2.33 12.64 6.83
CA ASP A 251 -3.08 12.22 5.63
C ASP A 251 -3.24 10.70 5.48
N TYR A 252 -3.11 9.94 6.59
CA TYR A 252 -3.38 8.50 6.65
C TYR A 252 -4.35 8.15 7.78
N TRP A 253 -5.22 7.16 7.55
CA TRP A 253 -6.04 6.58 8.61
C TRP A 253 -5.17 5.72 9.54
N CYS A 254 -5.10 6.06 10.82
CA CYS A 254 -4.39 5.32 11.85
C CYS A 254 -5.36 4.70 12.86
N VAL A 255 -5.05 3.50 13.35
CA VAL A 255 -5.83 2.79 14.36
C VAL A 255 -5.71 3.49 15.72
N ASP A 256 -6.86 3.92 16.24
CA ASP A 256 -6.98 4.59 17.53
C ASP A 256 -7.58 3.69 18.62
N SER A 257 -8.43 2.74 18.21
CA SER A 257 -8.93 1.73 19.14
C SER A 257 -9.24 0.44 18.42
N PHE A 258 -9.10 -0.68 19.13
CA PHE A 258 -9.41 -1.99 18.60
C PHE A 258 -10.15 -2.81 19.65
N GLY A 259 -11.41 -3.10 19.37
CA GLY A 259 -12.32 -3.83 20.24
C GLY A 259 -12.68 -5.17 19.67
N LEU A 260 -12.28 -6.25 20.34
CA LEU A 260 -12.82 -7.59 20.10
C LEU A 260 -13.99 -7.83 21.05
N PHE A 261 -15.16 -8.27 20.55
CA PHE A 261 -16.26 -8.58 21.46
C PHE A 261 -15.89 -9.75 22.39
N PRO A 262 -16.07 -9.61 23.72
CA PRO A 262 -15.53 -10.52 24.72
C PRO A 262 -16.58 -11.56 25.14
N LYS A 263 -16.99 -12.45 24.23
CA LYS A 263 -17.48 -13.76 24.69
C LYS A 263 -16.45 -14.83 24.40
N PRO A 264 -15.36 -14.91 25.20
CA PRO A 264 -14.50 -16.07 25.19
C PRO A 264 -15.35 -17.27 25.60
N GLN A 265 -15.76 -18.09 24.63
CA GLN A 265 -16.24 -19.42 24.94
C GLN A 265 -15.00 -20.27 25.18
N LYS A 266 -14.84 -20.75 26.42
CA LYS A 266 -13.92 -21.86 26.67
C LYS A 266 -14.35 -23.00 25.75
N GLN A 267 -13.41 -23.58 25.02
CA GLN A 267 -13.58 -24.93 24.49
C GLN A 267 -13.56 -25.92 25.67
N SER A 268 -14.60 -25.92 26.51
CA SER A 268 -14.93 -27.09 27.30
C SER A 268 -15.60 -28.08 26.35
N GLN A 269 -15.12 -29.33 26.36
CA GLN A 269 -15.79 -30.45 25.71
C GLN A 269 -17.31 -30.31 25.84
N LEU A 270 -18.03 -30.44 24.73
CA LEU A 270 -19.48 -30.60 24.68
C LEU A 270 -19.94 -31.44 25.88
N ASN A 271 -20.59 -30.81 26.87
CA ASN A 271 -21.56 -31.41 27.79
C ASN A 271 -22.05 -30.33 28.79
N HIS A 272 -23.33 -29.97 28.63
CA HIS A 272 -24.29 -29.39 29.57
C HIS A 272 -23.96 -28.24 30.55
N CYS A 273 -24.94 -27.33 30.58
CA CYS A 273 -25.44 -26.51 31.69
C CYS A 273 -24.95 -25.06 31.90
N GLU A 274 -25.97 -24.19 31.88
CA GLU A 274 -26.28 -23.04 32.74
C GLU A 274 -25.17 -22.02 33.09
N ILE A 275 -25.43 -20.77 32.67
CA ILE A 275 -24.63 -19.59 33.00
C ILE A 275 -25.29 -18.86 34.18
N VAL A 276 -24.56 -18.77 35.30
CA VAL A 276 -24.66 -17.66 36.26
C VAL A 276 -23.51 -16.70 35.95
N GLY A 277 -23.86 -15.43 35.74
CA GLY A 277 -23.01 -14.44 35.07
C GLY A 277 -21.92 -13.79 35.92
N PHE A 278 -21.07 -13.01 35.23
CA PHE A 278 -20.44 -11.78 35.72
C PHE A 278 -20.13 -10.88 34.52
N PHE A 279 -20.49 -9.60 34.64
CA PHE A 279 -20.28 -8.52 33.67
C PHE A 279 -18.90 -7.87 33.88
N VAL A 280 -18.21 -7.55 32.80
CA VAL A 280 -17.28 -6.41 32.75
C VAL A 280 -17.55 -5.66 31.44
N SER A 281 -18.18 -4.49 31.54
CA SER A 281 -18.26 -3.49 30.49
C SER A 281 -17.27 -2.40 30.88
N LEU A 282 -16.24 -2.13 30.07
CA LEU A 282 -15.45 -0.91 30.21
C LEU A 282 -15.98 0.10 29.19
N TYR A 283 -16.83 1.02 29.67
CA TYR A 283 -17.00 2.32 29.05
C TYR A 283 -16.08 3.29 29.80
N ILE A 284 -15.23 4.01 29.08
CA ILE A 284 -14.61 5.23 29.61
C ILE A 284 -15.01 6.34 28.65
N THR A 285 -16.10 7.03 29.02
CA THR A 285 -16.43 8.37 28.56
C THR A 285 -15.53 9.38 29.28
N SER A 286 -14.93 10.26 28.50
CA SER A 286 -14.20 11.46 28.91
C SER A 286 -15.03 12.35 29.83
N PHE A 287 -14.39 12.95 30.84
CA PHE A 287 -14.82 14.23 31.40
C PHE A 287 -13.62 15.01 31.95
N LEU A 288 -13.56 16.28 31.48
CA LEU A 288 -12.65 17.40 31.79
C LEU A 288 -11.28 17.42 31.13
#